data_AF-A0ABD4W6X2-F1
#
_entry.id   AF-A0ABD4W6X2-F1
#
_cell.length_a   1.000
_cell.length_b   1.000
_cell.length_c   1.000
_cell.angle_alpha   90.00
_cell.angle_beta   90.00
_cell.angle_gamma   90.00
#
_symmetry.space_group_name_H-M   'P 1'
#
loop_
_entity.id
_entity.type
_entity.pdbx_description
1 polymer ?
#
loop_
_entity_poly.entity_id
_entity_poly.type
_entity_poly.pdbx_seq_one_letter_code
_entity_poly.pdbx_strand_id
1 'polypeptide(L)'
;MLFQVYGDTAIYQWIGWILVFCCLIGANELARRTKTGGVIAFLIVPAILTIYFITIYVAAAMGAEWALSNPTYVHMTSWFHYAKLYAATAGCIGFMALKYKWGKIGKSEWFKCFPFVIVAINILIAVASDFESAIRAWGTTWVSTEGVTLYGGWHNVFNGVAGLINIACMTGWFGIYVSKKKQDMLWPDMTWVFIVAYDIWNFCYTYNCLPTHSWYCGLALLLAPTMANFFWNKGGWIQNRANTLAIWCMFAQVFPMFQDESKFAVQSVNNPNVNLTVSIIALVANVLALGYIMYRAKKQHVNPWLQEVFKGTRDYEQAIARQEVAA
;
A
#
# COMPACT_ATOMS: atom_id res chain seq x y z
N MET A 1 -9.62 22.80 1.39
CA MET A 1 -8.22 22.33 1.54
C MET A 1 -8.26 20.94 2.17
N LEU A 2 -7.38 20.02 1.73
CA LEU A 2 -7.35 18.64 2.24
C LEU A 2 -6.40 18.46 3.43
N PHE A 3 -5.34 19.27 3.51
CA PHE A 3 -4.30 19.16 4.52
C PHE A 3 -4.03 20.50 5.21
N GLN A 4 -3.61 20.43 6.47
CA GLN A 4 -3.20 21.59 7.25
C GLN A 4 -1.74 21.96 6.98
N VAL A 5 -1.45 22.39 5.75
CA VAL A 5 -0.10 22.81 5.30
C VAL A 5 -0.09 24.32 5.09
N TYR A 6 -0.24 25.06 6.19
CA TYR A 6 -0.24 26.53 6.20
C TYR A 6 0.43 27.04 7.48
N GLY A 7 1.08 28.20 7.39
CA GLY A 7 1.84 28.81 8.50
C GLY A 7 3.34 28.54 8.47
N ASP A 8 4.03 28.86 9.56
CA ASP A 8 5.51 28.91 9.64
C ASP A 8 6.20 27.56 9.45
N THR A 9 5.48 26.45 9.65
CA THR A 9 6.00 25.08 9.46
C THR A 9 5.74 24.51 8.07
N ALA A 10 4.99 25.20 7.21
CA ALA A 10 4.57 24.68 5.90
C ALA A 10 5.74 24.29 5.00
N ILE A 11 6.83 25.07 5.00
CA ILE A 11 8.04 24.77 4.23
C ILE A 11 8.67 23.46 4.70
N TYR A 12 8.74 23.23 6.01
CA TYR A 12 9.28 21.99 6.57
C TYR A 12 8.42 20.80 6.17
N GLN A 13 7.09 20.92 6.25
CA GLN A 13 6.15 19.86 5.86
C GLN A 13 6.30 19.43 4.38
N TRP A 14 6.48 20.39 3.47
CA TRP A 14 6.76 20.12 2.06
C TRP A 14 8.15 19.50 1.84
N ILE A 15 9.19 20.00 2.52
CA ILE A 15 10.53 19.41 2.45
C ILE A 15 10.52 17.96 2.97
N GLY A 16 9.87 17.71 4.10
CA GLY A 16 9.73 16.39 4.67
C GLY A 16 9.02 15.43 3.71
N TRP A 17 7.98 15.91 3.02
CA TRP A 17 7.30 15.15 1.99
C TRP A 17 8.23 14.77 0.83
N ILE A 18 8.96 15.73 0.27
CA ILE A 18 9.90 15.51 -0.83
C ILE A 18 10.99 14.52 -0.41
N LEU A 19 11.52 14.67 0.82
CA LEU A 19 12.56 13.80 1.36
C LEU A 19 12.05 12.37 1.48
N VAL A 20 10.90 12.16 2.14
CA VAL A 20 10.29 10.83 2.27
C VAL A 20 10.03 10.22 0.90
N PHE A 21 9.46 10.98 -0.03
CA PHE A 21 9.18 10.53 -1.38
C PHE A 21 10.47 10.08 -2.12
N CYS A 22 11.53 10.88 -2.09
CA CYS A 22 12.82 10.55 -2.69
C CYS A 22 13.48 9.34 -2.02
N CYS A 23 13.45 9.25 -0.69
CA CYS A 23 13.98 8.13 0.07
C CYS A 23 13.24 6.83 -0.25
N LEU A 24 11.91 6.86 -0.36
CA LEU A 24 11.10 5.69 -0.71
C LEU A 24 11.43 5.19 -2.12
N ILE A 25 11.58 6.10 -3.09
CA ILE A 25 12.01 5.74 -4.45
C ILE A 25 13.41 5.13 -4.44
N GLY A 26 14.37 5.76 -3.76
CA GLY A 26 15.75 5.29 -3.68
C GLY A 26 15.88 3.94 -2.99
N ALA A 27 15.21 3.77 -1.85
CA ALA A 27 15.22 2.52 -1.08
C ALA A 27 14.52 1.38 -1.85
N ASN A 28 13.39 1.66 -2.51
CA ASN A 28 12.75 0.70 -3.40
C ASN A 28 13.68 0.28 -4.53
N GLU A 29 14.36 1.22 -5.18
CA GLU A 29 15.27 0.91 -6.28
C GLU A 29 16.44 0.04 -5.82
N LEU A 30 17.01 0.31 -4.65
CA LEU A 30 18.07 -0.49 -4.05
C LEU A 30 17.60 -1.92 -3.72
N ALA A 31 16.44 -2.03 -3.06
CA ALA A 31 15.85 -3.31 -2.67
C ALA A 31 15.42 -4.15 -3.88
N ARG A 32 14.97 -3.50 -4.95
CA ARG A 32 14.50 -4.15 -6.18
C ARG A 32 15.66 -4.60 -7.08
N ARG A 33 16.72 -3.80 -7.22
CA ARG A 33 17.80 -4.08 -8.18
C ARG A 33 18.63 -5.30 -7.83
N THR A 34 18.81 -5.61 -6.54
CA THR A 34 19.74 -6.66 -6.10
C THR A 34 19.05 -7.68 -5.19
N LYS A 35 19.46 -8.95 -5.31
CA LYS A 35 18.95 -10.02 -4.42
C LYS A 35 19.31 -9.74 -2.97
N THR A 36 20.55 -9.31 -2.72
CA THR A 36 21.04 -8.98 -1.37
C THR A 36 20.27 -7.81 -0.77
N GLY A 37 20.02 -6.75 -1.54
CA GLY A 37 19.21 -5.60 -1.09
C GLY A 37 17.80 -6.02 -0.68
N GLY A 38 17.13 -6.85 -1.49
CA GLY A 38 15.82 -7.39 -1.15
C GLY A 38 15.83 -8.30 0.09
N VAL A 39 16.84 -9.16 0.24
CA VAL A 39 16.98 -10.04 1.43
C VAL A 39 17.23 -9.22 2.69
N ILE A 40 18.11 -8.22 2.63
CA ILE A 40 18.37 -7.36 3.79
C ILE A 40 17.09 -6.61 4.16
N ALA A 41 16.46 -5.95 3.18
CA ALA A 41 15.29 -5.10 3.42
C ALA A 41 14.04 -5.87 3.88
N PHE A 42 13.81 -7.09 3.38
CA PHE A 42 12.53 -7.80 3.60
C PHE A 42 12.65 -9.12 4.37
N LEU A 43 13.85 -9.56 4.76
CA LEU A 43 14.03 -10.70 5.66
C LEU A 43 14.79 -10.29 6.92
N ILE A 44 15.99 -9.70 6.77
CA ILE A 44 16.86 -9.40 7.92
C ILE A 44 16.29 -8.26 8.75
N VAL A 45 15.96 -7.13 8.13
CA VAL A 45 15.39 -5.97 8.86
C VAL A 45 14.06 -6.34 9.54
N PRO A 46 13.07 -6.98 8.88
CA PRO A 46 11.86 -7.44 9.54
C PRO A 46 12.09 -8.44 10.67
N ALA A 47 13.10 -9.31 10.59
CA ALA A 47 13.44 -10.23 11.67
C ALA A 47 13.95 -9.47 12.91
N ILE A 48 14.83 -8.49 12.70
CA ILE A 48 15.33 -7.61 13.78
C ILE A 48 14.18 -6.81 14.39
N LEU A 49 13.29 -6.25 13.56
CA LEU A 49 12.13 -5.51 14.03
C LEU A 49 11.15 -6.38 14.81
N THR A 50 10.92 -7.63 14.37
CA THR A 50 10.11 -8.59 15.12
C THR A 50 10.66 -8.81 16.52
N ILE A 51 11.99 -9.00 16.65
CA ILE A 51 12.66 -9.15 17.95
C ILE A 51 12.48 -7.87 18.79
N TYR A 52 12.67 -6.70 18.19
CA TYR A 52 12.49 -5.40 18.84
C TYR A 52 11.07 -5.21 19.37
N PHE A 53 10.04 -5.49 18.57
CA PHE A 53 8.65 -5.39 18.99
C PHE A 53 8.33 -6.36 20.13
N ILE A 54 8.70 -7.64 20.00
CA ILE A 54 8.48 -8.64 21.07
C ILE A 54 9.16 -8.18 22.36
N THR A 55 10.39 -7.68 22.27
CA THR A 55 11.14 -7.20 23.45
C THR A 55 10.39 -6.06 24.15
N ILE A 56 9.85 -5.09 23.40
CA ILE A 56 9.06 -4.00 23.96
C ILE A 56 7.80 -4.52 24.64
N TYR A 57 7.02 -5.39 24.00
CA TYR A 57 5.78 -5.91 24.58
C TYR A 57 6.02 -6.75 25.82
N VAL A 58 7.06 -7.59 25.83
CA VAL A 58 7.43 -8.39 27.00
C VAL A 58 7.88 -7.47 28.14
N ALA A 59 8.74 -6.50 27.87
CA ALA A 59 9.20 -5.55 28.87
C ALA A 59 8.05 -4.67 29.42
N ALA A 60 7.13 -4.25 28.57
CA ALA A 60 5.94 -3.50 28.97
C ALA A 60 5.02 -4.36 29.86
N ALA A 61 4.81 -5.64 29.51
CA ALA A 61 4.05 -6.58 30.34
C ALA A 61 4.71 -6.85 31.70
N MET A 62 6.03 -6.76 31.78
CA MET A 62 6.81 -6.83 33.02
C MET A 62 6.82 -5.51 33.82
N GLY A 63 6.14 -4.47 33.34
CA GLY A 63 6.06 -3.17 34.02
C GLY A 63 7.31 -2.29 33.87
N ALA A 64 8.19 -2.58 32.90
CA ALA A 64 9.39 -1.79 32.69
C ALA A 64 9.03 -0.39 32.13
N GLU A 65 9.39 0.66 32.88
CA GLU A 65 9.02 2.04 32.57
C GLU A 65 9.52 2.52 31.21
N TRP A 66 10.73 2.11 30.80
CA TRP A 66 11.30 2.44 29.48
C TRP A 66 10.52 1.81 28.31
N ALA A 67 9.81 0.70 28.54
CA ALA A 67 9.01 0.02 27.52
C ALA A 67 7.60 0.60 27.46
N LEU A 68 7.02 0.90 28.63
CA LEU A 68 5.71 1.56 28.74
C LEU A 68 5.69 2.97 28.15
N SER A 69 6.81 3.70 28.25
CA SER A 69 6.99 5.03 27.66
C SER A 69 7.56 4.99 26.23
N ASN A 70 7.80 3.81 25.67
CA ASN A 70 8.39 3.70 24.34
C ASN A 70 7.39 4.19 23.27
N PRO A 71 7.77 5.11 22.36
CA PRO A 71 6.86 5.63 21.34
C PRO A 71 6.22 4.53 20.46
N THR A 72 6.95 3.44 20.18
CA THR A 72 6.40 2.29 19.45
C THR A 72 5.25 1.61 20.21
N TYR A 73 5.35 1.56 21.54
CA TYR A 73 4.31 1.01 22.41
C TYR A 73 3.17 1.99 22.69
N VAL A 74 3.39 3.29 22.57
CA VAL A 74 2.33 4.29 22.83
C VAL A 74 1.53 4.59 21.56
N HIS A 75 2.19 4.69 20.41
CA HIS A 75 1.58 5.22 19.18
C HIS A 75 1.40 4.19 18.06
N MET A 76 1.93 2.97 18.19
CA MET A 76 1.93 1.97 17.10
C MET A 76 1.42 0.59 17.56
N THR A 77 0.53 0.54 18.57
CA THR A 77 0.01 -0.71 19.15
C THR A 77 -1.18 -1.32 18.42
N SER A 78 -1.79 -0.59 17.49
CA SER A 78 -2.94 -1.08 16.76
C SER A 78 -2.59 -2.33 15.95
N TRP A 79 -3.50 -3.30 15.97
CA TRP A 79 -3.41 -4.53 15.18
C TRP A 79 -3.13 -4.24 13.70
N PHE A 80 -3.64 -3.10 13.22
CA PHE A 80 -3.55 -2.67 11.83
C PHE A 80 -2.10 -2.46 11.37
N HIS A 81 -1.25 -1.79 12.17
CA HIS A 81 0.13 -1.49 11.76
C HIS A 81 0.94 -2.77 11.59
N TYR A 82 0.79 -3.72 12.52
CA TYR A 82 1.44 -5.03 12.42
C TYR A 82 0.89 -5.84 11.25
N ALA A 83 -0.43 -5.94 11.11
CA ALA A 83 -1.05 -6.69 10.02
C ALA A 83 -0.57 -6.16 8.65
N LYS A 84 -0.52 -4.84 8.48
CA LYS A 84 -0.07 -4.20 7.24
C LYS A 84 1.42 -4.41 6.99
N LEU A 85 2.27 -4.27 8.01
CA LEU A 85 3.71 -4.51 7.89
C LEU A 85 4.01 -5.94 7.46
N TYR A 86 3.43 -6.93 8.14
CA TYR A 86 3.70 -8.33 7.84
C TYR A 86 3.06 -8.78 6.53
N ALA A 87 1.87 -8.28 6.17
CA ALA A 87 1.28 -8.55 4.86
C ALA A 87 2.11 -7.95 3.72
N ALA A 88 2.62 -6.72 3.87
CA ALA A 88 3.50 -6.11 2.88
C ALA A 88 4.85 -6.84 2.77
N THR A 89 5.44 -7.24 3.91
CA THR A 89 6.70 -7.99 3.97
C THR A 89 6.55 -9.38 3.33
N ALA A 90 5.47 -10.11 3.65
CA ALA A 90 5.16 -11.39 3.02
C ALA A 90 4.98 -11.25 1.50
N GLY A 91 4.33 -10.17 1.05
CA GLY A 91 4.24 -9.80 -0.37
C GLY A 91 5.61 -9.65 -1.00
N CYS A 92 6.50 -8.86 -0.39
CA CYS A 92 7.86 -8.65 -0.88
C CYS A 92 8.66 -9.96 -0.96
N ILE A 93 8.58 -10.81 0.06
CA ILE A 93 9.24 -12.13 0.09
C ILE A 93 8.70 -13.03 -1.01
N GLY A 94 7.38 -13.11 -1.18
CA GLY A 94 6.77 -13.92 -2.23
C GLY A 94 7.09 -13.42 -3.64
N PHE A 95 7.19 -12.10 -3.85
CA PHE A 95 7.64 -11.52 -5.12
C PHE A 95 9.08 -11.87 -5.41
N MET A 96 9.96 -11.85 -4.39
CA MET A 96 11.33 -12.34 -4.54
C MET A 96 11.37 -13.83 -4.85
N ALA A 97 10.52 -14.65 -4.23
CA ALA A 97 10.42 -16.07 -4.51
C ALA A 97 10.00 -16.35 -5.96
N LEU A 98 9.01 -15.60 -6.50
CA LEU A 98 8.61 -15.66 -7.90
C LEU A 98 9.73 -15.21 -8.84
N LYS A 99 10.28 -14.01 -8.59
CA LYS A 99 11.31 -13.38 -9.41
C LYS A 99 12.59 -14.22 -9.51
N TYR A 100 13.07 -14.76 -8.40
CA TYR A 100 14.29 -15.57 -8.34
C TYR A 100 14.02 -17.07 -8.47
N LYS A 101 12.78 -17.49 -8.72
CA LYS A 101 12.37 -18.90 -8.79
C LYS A 101 12.88 -19.70 -7.58
N TRP A 102 12.75 -19.12 -6.38
CA TRP A 102 13.30 -19.68 -5.15
C TRP A 102 12.50 -20.91 -4.72
N GLY A 103 13.20 -22.05 -4.57
CA GLY A 103 12.61 -23.31 -4.15
C GLY A 103 11.66 -23.93 -5.20
N LYS A 104 10.83 -24.87 -4.74
CA LYS A 104 9.79 -25.51 -5.59
C LYS A 104 8.56 -24.61 -5.76
N ILE A 105 8.26 -23.75 -4.79
CA ILE A 105 7.08 -22.88 -4.77
C ILE A 105 7.22 -21.75 -5.79
N GLY A 106 8.37 -21.04 -5.83
CA GLY A 106 8.61 -19.96 -6.79
C GLY A 106 8.71 -20.40 -8.25
N LYS A 107 8.83 -21.70 -8.52
CA LYS A 107 8.83 -22.29 -9.87
C LYS A 107 7.46 -22.77 -10.31
N SER A 108 6.47 -22.77 -9.42
CA SER A 108 5.18 -23.36 -9.71
C SER A 108 4.23 -22.35 -10.36
N GLU A 109 3.51 -22.80 -11.38
CA GLU A 109 2.53 -21.97 -12.11
C GLU A 109 1.38 -21.51 -11.20
N TRP A 110 0.96 -22.31 -10.22
CA TRP A 110 -0.09 -21.90 -9.27
C TRP A 110 0.35 -20.73 -8.38
N PHE A 111 1.64 -20.61 -8.09
CA PHE A 111 2.17 -19.54 -7.25
C PHE A 111 2.13 -18.17 -7.95
N LYS A 112 1.88 -18.12 -9.27
CA LYS A 112 1.63 -16.86 -9.99
C LYS A 112 0.38 -16.13 -9.51
N CYS A 113 -0.57 -16.81 -8.85
CA CYS A 113 -1.72 -16.16 -8.22
C CYS A 113 -1.37 -15.48 -6.88
N PHE A 114 -0.21 -15.78 -6.28
CA PHE A 114 0.20 -15.21 -4.99
C PHE A 114 0.16 -13.67 -4.94
N PRO A 115 0.62 -12.92 -5.97
CA PRO A 115 0.51 -11.47 -5.99
C PRO A 115 -0.92 -10.96 -5.93
N PHE A 116 -1.86 -11.63 -6.58
CA PHE A 116 -3.27 -11.30 -6.43
C PHE A 116 -3.73 -11.48 -4.98
N VAL A 117 -3.48 -12.65 -4.41
CA VAL A 117 -3.96 -13.02 -3.06
C VAL A 117 -3.41 -12.05 -2.01
N ILE A 118 -2.10 -11.75 -2.03
CA ILE A 118 -1.52 -10.87 -1.02
C ILE A 118 -2.02 -9.43 -1.14
N VAL A 119 -2.28 -8.95 -2.36
CA VAL A 119 -2.83 -7.61 -2.59
C VAL A 119 -4.28 -7.55 -2.13
N ALA A 120 -5.08 -8.58 -2.42
CA ALA A 120 -6.43 -8.71 -1.92
C ALA A 120 -6.45 -8.70 -0.38
N ILE A 121 -5.57 -9.44 0.29
CA ILE A 121 -5.43 -9.42 1.75
C ILE A 121 -5.09 -8.02 2.26
N ASN A 122 -4.13 -7.33 1.63
CA ASN A 122 -3.75 -5.97 2.01
C ASN A 122 -4.93 -4.99 1.86
N ILE A 123 -5.75 -5.14 0.82
CA ILE A 123 -6.97 -4.34 0.62
C ILE A 123 -8.01 -4.69 1.69
N LEU A 124 -8.23 -5.98 1.97
CA LEU A 124 -9.19 -6.45 2.98
C LEU A 124 -8.83 -5.96 4.39
N ILE A 125 -7.55 -5.88 4.75
CA ILE A 125 -7.11 -5.31 6.04
C ILE A 125 -7.56 -3.85 6.16
N ALA A 126 -7.43 -3.06 5.09
CA ALA A 126 -7.90 -1.67 5.06
C ALA A 126 -9.44 -1.58 5.06
N VAL A 127 -10.13 -2.43 4.30
CA VAL A 127 -11.60 -2.51 4.29
C VAL A 127 -12.15 -2.87 5.68
N ALA A 128 -11.52 -3.80 6.38
CA ALA A 128 -11.88 -4.16 7.75
C ALA A 128 -11.69 -2.98 8.71
N SER A 129 -10.59 -2.23 8.56
CA SER A 129 -10.33 -1.01 9.34
C SER A 129 -11.35 0.11 9.06
N ASP A 130 -11.79 0.27 7.80
CA ASP A 130 -12.89 1.19 7.44
C ASP A 130 -14.19 0.79 8.15
N PHE A 131 -14.60 -0.48 8.04
CA PHE A 131 -15.82 -0.95 8.68
C PHE A 131 -15.74 -0.93 10.20
N GLU A 132 -14.58 -1.24 10.79
CA GLU A 132 -14.34 -1.12 12.25
C GLU A 132 -14.53 0.33 12.70
N SER A 133 -13.99 1.30 11.94
CA SER A 133 -14.15 2.73 12.22
C SER A 133 -15.62 3.17 12.11
N ALA A 134 -16.33 2.67 11.10
CA ALA A 134 -17.76 2.92 10.94
C ALA A 134 -18.57 2.38 12.12
N ILE A 135 -18.33 1.14 12.53
CA ILE A 135 -19.07 0.46 13.60
C ILE A 135 -18.79 1.11 14.98
N ARG A 136 -17.53 1.44 15.27
CA ARG A 136 -17.13 1.96 16.59
C ARG A 136 -17.49 3.42 16.82
N ALA A 137 -17.55 4.22 15.76
CA ALA A 137 -17.69 5.68 15.86
C ALA A 137 -18.84 6.22 14.99
N TRP A 138 -19.92 5.44 14.77
CA TRP A 138 -20.99 5.83 13.86
C TRP A 138 -21.65 7.15 14.27
N GLY A 139 -21.41 8.21 13.49
CA GLY A 139 -21.93 9.55 13.76
C GLY A 139 -21.26 10.26 14.94
N THR A 140 -20.19 9.70 15.50
CA THR A 140 -19.44 10.24 16.64
C THR A 140 -17.93 10.18 16.38
N THR A 141 -17.13 10.71 17.31
CA THR A 141 -15.67 10.56 17.28
C THR A 141 -15.21 9.53 18.31
N TRP A 142 -14.26 8.69 17.91
CA TRP A 142 -13.57 7.75 18.79
C TRP A 142 -12.07 8.06 18.78
N VAL A 143 -11.45 8.03 19.96
CA VAL A 143 -9.99 8.13 20.08
C VAL A 143 -9.44 6.71 20.05
N SER A 144 -8.58 6.42 19.07
CA SER A 144 -7.95 5.12 18.96
C SER A 144 -7.07 4.80 20.16
N THR A 145 -6.66 3.55 20.31
CA THR A 145 -5.66 3.14 21.31
C THR A 145 -4.32 3.88 21.18
N GLU A 146 -4.10 4.57 20.04
CA GLU A 146 -2.90 5.34 19.71
C GLU A 146 -3.11 6.85 19.88
N GLY A 147 -4.26 7.28 20.42
CA GLY A 147 -4.59 8.69 20.64
C GLY A 147 -5.12 9.41 19.39
N VAL A 148 -5.41 8.69 18.29
CA VAL A 148 -5.87 9.29 17.03
C VAL A 148 -7.39 9.46 17.03
N THR A 149 -7.87 10.67 16.75
CA THR A 149 -9.31 10.94 16.67
C THR A 149 -9.87 10.52 15.30
N LEU A 150 -10.73 9.51 15.32
CA LEU A 150 -11.40 8.95 14.14
C LEU A 150 -12.89 9.27 14.19
N TYR A 151 -13.41 9.80 13.08
CA TYR A 151 -14.84 9.99 12.90
C TYR A 151 -15.39 8.84 12.07
N GLY A 152 -16.46 8.19 12.52
CA GLY A 152 -17.08 7.07 11.81
C GLY A 152 -18.36 7.49 11.09
N GLY A 153 -18.56 7.00 9.87
CA GLY A 153 -19.80 7.25 9.16
C GLY A 153 -19.91 6.61 7.78
N TRP A 154 -20.86 7.10 6.98
CA TRP A 154 -21.12 6.62 5.62
C TRP A 154 -19.90 6.68 4.70
N HIS A 155 -19.00 7.62 4.94
CA HIS A 155 -17.73 7.74 4.20
C HIS A 155 -16.86 6.47 4.34
N ASN A 156 -16.79 5.87 5.54
CA ASN A 156 -16.08 4.60 5.73
C ASN A 156 -16.77 3.45 5.01
N VAL A 157 -18.11 3.41 5.02
CA VAL A 157 -18.87 2.35 4.34
C VAL A 157 -18.63 2.43 2.83
N PHE A 158 -18.74 3.63 2.25
CA PHE A 158 -18.49 3.84 0.82
C PHE A 158 -17.06 3.48 0.44
N ASN A 159 -16.07 3.85 1.25
CA ASN A 159 -14.70 3.49 0.98
C ASN A 159 -14.42 1.98 1.15
N GLY A 160 -15.02 1.33 2.15
CA GLY A 160 -14.94 -0.12 2.33
C GLY A 160 -15.52 -0.88 1.13
N VAL A 161 -16.70 -0.46 0.64
CA VAL A 161 -17.31 -1.01 -0.58
C VAL A 161 -16.44 -0.75 -1.81
N ALA A 162 -15.88 0.46 -1.94
CA ALA A 162 -14.95 0.78 -3.02
C ALA A 162 -13.72 -0.13 -3.00
N GLY A 163 -13.22 -0.52 -1.83
CA GLY A 163 -12.11 -1.47 -1.69
C GLY A 163 -12.46 -2.88 -2.16
N LEU A 164 -13.68 -3.36 -1.87
CA LEU A 164 -14.15 -4.65 -2.40
C LEU A 164 -14.27 -4.63 -3.94
N ILE A 165 -14.78 -3.52 -4.50
CA ILE A 165 -14.82 -3.32 -5.96
C ILE A 165 -13.39 -3.26 -6.51
N ASN A 166 -12.46 -2.60 -5.81
CA ASN A 166 -11.07 -2.51 -6.22
C ASN A 166 -10.42 -3.91 -6.34
N ILE A 167 -10.70 -4.83 -5.42
CA ILE A 167 -10.25 -6.23 -5.54
C ILE A 167 -10.78 -6.86 -6.84
N ALA A 168 -12.05 -6.63 -7.17
CA ALA A 168 -12.65 -7.15 -8.41
C ALA A 168 -12.06 -6.54 -9.69
N CYS A 169 -11.48 -5.33 -9.61
CA CYS A 169 -10.77 -4.67 -10.71
C CYS A 169 -9.39 -5.29 -11.01
N MET A 170 -8.87 -6.19 -10.17
CA MET A 170 -7.62 -6.89 -10.47
C MET A 170 -7.85 -8.00 -11.49
N THR A 171 -7.23 -7.87 -12.67
CA THR A 171 -7.40 -8.78 -13.81
C THR A 171 -6.13 -9.55 -14.14
N GLY A 172 -6.26 -10.63 -14.92
CA GLY A 172 -5.13 -11.44 -15.38
C GLY A 172 -4.28 -12.03 -14.26
N TRP A 173 -4.89 -12.76 -13.30
CA TRP A 173 -4.22 -13.24 -12.07
C TRP A 173 -3.00 -14.13 -12.31
N PHE A 174 -2.92 -14.76 -13.49
CA PHE A 174 -1.80 -15.62 -13.88
C PHE A 174 -0.81 -14.93 -14.86
N GLY A 175 -1.09 -13.70 -15.29
CA GLY A 175 -0.27 -12.88 -16.19
C GLY A 175 0.94 -12.25 -15.50
N ILE A 176 1.66 -13.03 -14.69
CA ILE A 176 2.86 -12.57 -13.98
C ILE A 176 4.11 -13.02 -14.73
N TYR A 177 4.96 -12.06 -15.08
CA TYR A 177 6.18 -12.27 -15.83
C TYR A 177 7.40 -11.71 -15.11
N VAL A 178 8.58 -12.08 -15.57
CA VAL A 178 9.86 -11.55 -15.07
C VAL A 178 10.51 -10.72 -16.17
N SER A 179 11.12 -9.58 -15.82
CA SER A 179 11.79 -8.73 -16.80
C SER A 179 13.08 -9.34 -17.35
N LYS A 180 13.51 -8.94 -18.56
CA LYS A 180 14.76 -9.39 -19.21
C LYS A 180 16.00 -9.28 -18.31
N LYS A 181 16.06 -8.23 -17.50
CA LYS A 181 17.17 -7.99 -16.56
C LYS A 181 17.03 -8.76 -15.23
N LYS A 182 15.95 -9.54 -15.06
CA LYS A 182 15.57 -10.22 -13.80
C LYS A 182 15.55 -9.26 -12.61
N GLN A 183 15.18 -8.00 -12.88
CA GLN A 183 15.11 -6.92 -11.89
C GLN A 183 13.67 -6.64 -11.45
N ASP A 184 12.69 -6.91 -12.31
CA ASP A 184 11.28 -6.61 -12.07
C ASP A 184 10.41 -7.86 -12.22
N MET A 185 9.41 -7.94 -11.35
CA MET A 185 8.20 -8.72 -11.60
C MET A 185 7.21 -7.82 -12.36
N LEU A 186 6.68 -8.32 -13.46
CA LEU A 186 5.78 -7.61 -14.34
C LEU A 186 4.38 -8.20 -14.22
N TRP A 187 3.40 -7.34 -13.98
CA TRP A 187 1.99 -7.66 -14.11
C TRP A 187 1.37 -6.68 -15.11
N PRO A 188 1.36 -7.01 -16.41
CA PRO A 188 1.01 -6.09 -17.49
C PRO A 188 -0.45 -5.61 -17.44
N ASP A 189 -1.34 -6.44 -16.91
CA ASP A 189 -2.77 -6.12 -16.78
C ASP A 189 -3.07 -5.08 -15.68
N MET A 190 -2.08 -4.78 -14.82
CA MET A 190 -2.13 -3.67 -13.85
C MET A 190 -1.83 -2.34 -14.54
N THR A 191 -2.77 -1.91 -15.38
CA THR A 191 -2.68 -0.66 -16.13
C THR A 191 -3.06 0.56 -15.29
N TRP A 192 -2.96 1.75 -15.89
CA TRP A 192 -3.34 3.01 -15.24
C TRP A 192 -4.79 3.01 -14.70
N VAL A 193 -5.70 2.23 -15.30
CA VAL A 193 -7.10 2.13 -14.86
C VAL A 193 -7.18 1.59 -13.44
N PHE A 194 -6.47 0.50 -13.17
CA PHE A 194 -6.41 -0.08 -11.83
C PHE A 194 -5.60 0.81 -10.88
N ILE A 195 -4.43 1.29 -11.30
CA ILE A 195 -3.52 2.08 -10.46
C ILE A 195 -4.21 3.34 -9.96
N VAL A 196 -4.90 4.09 -10.83
CA VAL A 196 -5.58 5.34 -10.44
C VAL A 196 -6.75 5.03 -9.50
N ALA A 197 -7.58 4.01 -9.80
CA ALA A 197 -8.70 3.64 -8.94
C ALA A 197 -8.23 3.16 -7.55
N TYR A 198 -7.12 2.41 -7.50
CA TYR A 198 -6.47 1.97 -6.28
C TYR A 198 -5.89 3.15 -5.49
N ASP A 199 -5.17 4.05 -6.14
CA ASP A 199 -4.51 5.18 -5.47
C ASP A 199 -5.55 6.14 -4.86
N ILE A 200 -6.65 6.43 -5.58
CA ILE A 200 -7.76 7.25 -5.05
C ILE A 200 -8.42 6.57 -3.84
N TRP A 201 -8.68 5.27 -3.93
CA TRP A 201 -9.26 4.50 -2.82
C TRP A 201 -8.33 4.45 -1.61
N ASN A 202 -7.03 4.19 -1.82
CA ASN A 202 -6.06 4.11 -0.73
C ASN A 202 -5.84 5.49 -0.08
N PHE A 203 -5.82 6.55 -0.88
CA PHE A 203 -5.81 7.92 -0.37
C PHE A 203 -7.01 8.17 0.53
N CYS A 204 -8.22 7.84 0.06
CA CYS A 204 -9.44 7.98 0.85
C CYS A 204 -9.38 7.17 2.15
N TYR A 205 -8.88 5.93 2.10
CA TYR A 205 -8.67 5.10 3.29
C TYR A 205 -7.75 5.80 4.29
N THR A 206 -6.59 6.28 3.85
CA THR A 206 -5.65 6.97 4.74
C THR A 206 -6.23 8.26 5.30
N TYR A 207 -7.08 8.95 4.54
CA TYR A 207 -7.74 10.17 5.00
C TYR A 207 -8.80 9.88 6.07
N ASN A 208 -9.57 8.80 5.90
CA ASN A 208 -10.65 8.42 6.82
C ASN A 208 -10.15 7.72 8.09
N CYS A 209 -9.16 6.82 7.96
CA CYS A 209 -8.75 5.91 9.03
C CYS A 209 -7.34 6.18 9.58
N LEU A 210 -6.54 7.03 8.92
CA LEU A 210 -5.18 7.40 9.35
C LEU A 210 -4.94 8.91 9.18
N PRO A 211 -5.79 9.78 9.76
CA PRO A 211 -5.78 11.22 9.49
C PRO A 211 -4.43 11.89 9.78
N THR A 212 -3.69 11.40 10.78
CA THR A 212 -2.33 11.84 11.16
C THR A 212 -1.24 11.42 10.17
N HIS A 213 -1.45 10.33 9.43
CA HIS A 213 -0.48 9.78 8.48
C HIS A 213 -0.82 10.05 7.01
N SER A 214 -2.02 10.59 6.74
CA SER A 214 -2.58 10.77 5.39
C SER A 214 -1.69 11.57 4.44
N TRP A 215 -0.88 12.52 4.92
CA TRP A 215 0.06 13.28 4.10
C TRP A 215 1.18 12.43 3.51
N TYR A 216 1.72 11.51 4.30
CA TYR A 216 2.80 10.63 3.85
C TYR A 216 2.25 9.32 3.27
N CYS A 217 1.37 8.64 3.99
CA CYS A 217 0.74 7.39 3.56
C CYS A 217 -0.19 7.57 2.36
N GLY A 218 -0.91 8.69 2.27
CA GLY A 218 -1.88 8.95 1.21
C GLY A 218 -1.27 9.61 -0.02
N LEU A 219 -0.20 10.39 0.11
CA LEU A 219 0.45 11.04 -1.04
C LEU A 219 1.81 10.41 -1.38
N ALA A 220 2.81 10.55 -0.51
CA ALA A 220 4.18 10.14 -0.83
C ALA A 220 4.28 8.64 -1.15
N LEU A 221 3.62 7.82 -0.34
CA LEU A 221 3.64 6.37 -0.43
C LEU A 221 2.93 5.82 -1.68
N LEU A 222 1.88 6.49 -2.14
CA LEU A 222 1.12 6.09 -3.34
C LEU A 222 1.78 6.62 -4.61
N LEU A 223 2.28 7.85 -4.57
CA LEU A 223 2.94 8.46 -5.72
C LEU A 223 4.29 7.81 -6.01
N ALA A 224 5.06 7.38 -5.01
CA ALA A 224 6.36 6.75 -5.23
C ALA A 224 6.31 5.52 -6.18
N PRO A 225 5.47 4.50 -5.94
CA PRO A 225 5.37 3.35 -6.85
C PRO A 225 4.71 3.70 -8.18
N THR A 226 3.77 4.65 -8.21
CA THR A 226 3.09 5.10 -9.43
C THR A 226 4.04 5.85 -10.36
N MET A 227 4.86 6.76 -9.83
CA MET A 227 5.93 7.46 -10.55
C MET A 227 6.98 6.46 -11.04
N ALA A 228 7.42 5.53 -10.19
CA ALA A 228 8.40 4.54 -10.60
C ALA A 228 7.88 3.67 -11.77
N ASN A 229 6.64 3.21 -11.68
CA ASN A 229 6.00 2.45 -12.75
C ASN A 229 5.82 3.26 -14.04
N PHE A 230 5.47 4.54 -13.94
CA PHE A 230 5.23 5.37 -15.11
C PHE A 230 6.52 5.73 -15.86
N PHE A 231 7.60 6.02 -15.13
CA PHE A 231 8.85 6.53 -15.71
C PHE A 231 9.95 5.47 -15.91
N TRP A 232 10.10 4.50 -15.00
CA TRP A 232 11.27 3.61 -15.00
C TRP A 232 10.92 2.14 -15.25
N ASN A 233 9.83 1.62 -14.67
CA ASN A 233 9.54 0.19 -14.73
C ASN A 233 8.06 -0.14 -14.98
N LYS A 234 7.55 0.27 -16.15
CA LYS A 234 6.20 -0.05 -16.64
C LYS A 234 5.84 -1.54 -16.47
N GLY A 235 4.74 -1.82 -15.77
CA GLY A 235 4.27 -3.14 -15.40
C GLY A 235 4.81 -3.66 -14.06
N GLY A 236 5.77 -2.96 -13.44
CA GLY A 236 6.37 -3.31 -12.14
C GLY A 236 5.72 -2.62 -10.94
N TRP A 237 4.58 -1.94 -11.14
CA TRP A 237 3.89 -1.17 -10.10
C TRP A 237 3.71 -1.95 -8.81
N ILE A 238 3.24 -3.21 -8.90
CA ILE A 238 2.91 -3.96 -7.69
C ILE A 238 4.12 -4.27 -6.82
N GLN A 239 5.25 -4.57 -7.45
CA GLN A 239 6.50 -4.80 -6.72
C GLN A 239 6.98 -3.51 -6.07
N ASN A 240 6.95 -2.39 -6.80
CA ASN A 240 7.30 -1.09 -6.22
C ASN A 240 6.39 -0.77 -5.03
N ARG A 241 5.08 -1.00 -5.17
CA ARG A 241 4.08 -0.70 -4.17
C ARG A 241 4.29 -1.50 -2.89
N ALA A 242 4.52 -2.81 -3.00
CA ALA A 242 4.77 -3.64 -1.84
C ALA A 242 6.07 -3.25 -1.13
N ASN A 243 7.14 -2.99 -1.89
CA ASN A 243 8.43 -2.59 -1.35
C ASN A 243 8.34 -1.23 -0.63
N THR A 244 7.76 -0.21 -1.25
CA THR A 244 7.61 1.12 -0.63
C THR A 244 6.70 1.06 0.58
N LEU A 245 5.62 0.26 0.53
CA LEU A 245 4.74 0.02 1.68
C LEU A 245 5.47 -0.64 2.84
N ALA A 246 6.20 -1.73 2.61
CA ALA A 246 6.93 -2.44 3.66
C ALA A 246 8.00 -1.54 4.29
N ILE A 247 8.81 -0.86 3.47
CA ILE A 247 9.85 0.07 3.95
C ILE A 247 9.25 1.18 4.81
N TRP A 248 8.13 1.75 4.35
CA TRP A 248 7.45 2.78 5.09
C TRP A 248 6.86 2.29 6.41
N CYS A 249 6.16 1.15 6.41
CA CYS A 249 5.61 0.57 7.63
C CYS A 249 6.69 0.26 8.66
N MET A 250 7.86 -0.24 8.23
CA MET A 250 9.01 -0.44 9.11
C MET A 250 9.50 0.89 9.71
N PHE A 251 9.65 1.92 8.89
CA PHE A 251 10.08 3.24 9.35
C PHE A 251 9.07 3.88 10.31
N ALA A 252 7.78 3.88 9.95
CA ALA A 252 6.71 4.48 10.74
C ALA A 252 6.57 3.85 12.13
N GLN A 253 6.76 2.53 12.24
CA GLN A 253 6.68 1.85 13.53
C GLN A 253 7.87 2.11 14.44
N VAL A 254 9.06 2.34 13.89
CA VAL A 254 10.27 2.62 14.69
C VAL A 254 10.36 4.11 15.05
N PHE A 255 9.87 4.98 14.17
CA PHE A 255 9.94 6.44 14.33
C PHE A 255 8.54 7.09 14.20
N PRO A 256 7.57 6.73 15.05
CA PRO A 256 6.20 7.24 14.96
C PRO A 256 6.14 8.77 15.10
N MET A 257 6.97 9.32 15.98
CA MET A 257 7.06 10.76 16.24
C MET A 257 7.38 11.61 15.01
N PHE A 258 8.01 11.02 13.97
CA PHE A 258 8.23 11.73 12.71
C PHE A 258 6.92 12.20 12.07
N GLN A 259 5.85 11.40 12.21
CA GLN A 259 4.55 11.66 11.58
C GLN A 259 3.56 12.29 12.55
N ASP A 260 3.71 12.02 13.85
CA ASP A 260 2.72 12.42 14.86
C ASP A 260 3.00 13.80 15.46
N GLU A 261 4.25 14.13 15.81
CA GLU A 261 4.56 15.36 16.58
C GLU A 261 5.71 16.20 16.01
N SER A 262 6.38 15.77 14.94
CA SER A 262 7.51 16.52 14.39
C SER A 262 7.07 17.80 13.65
N LYS A 263 8.04 18.69 13.35
CA LYS A 263 7.82 19.85 12.45
C LYS A 263 7.40 19.45 11.03
N PHE A 264 7.51 18.17 10.70
CA PHE A 264 7.11 17.57 9.44
C PHE A 264 5.70 16.96 9.50
N ALA A 265 5.12 16.81 10.69
CA ALA A 265 3.78 16.26 10.87
C ALA A 265 2.72 17.12 10.16
N VAL A 266 1.79 16.46 9.47
CA VAL A 266 0.69 17.09 8.75
C VAL A 266 -0.59 16.34 9.05
N GLN A 267 -1.54 17.04 9.66
CA GLN A 267 -2.85 16.51 9.93
C GLN A 267 -3.77 16.71 8.72
N SER A 268 -4.59 15.70 8.45
CA SER A 268 -5.77 15.89 7.61
C SER A 268 -6.72 16.90 8.26
N VAL A 269 -7.52 17.59 7.46
CA VAL A 269 -8.53 18.53 7.97
C VAL A 269 -9.66 17.80 8.73
N ASN A 270 -9.77 16.48 8.57
CA ASN A 270 -10.72 15.59 9.25
C ASN A 270 -12.15 16.14 9.28
N ASN A 271 -12.60 16.69 8.14
CA ASN A 271 -13.93 17.26 7.99
C ASN A 271 -14.88 16.20 7.42
N PRO A 272 -16.00 15.87 8.08
CA PRO A 272 -16.94 14.85 7.62
C PRO A 272 -17.43 15.02 6.17
N ASN A 273 -17.66 16.26 5.73
CA ASN A 273 -18.10 16.55 4.37
C ASN A 273 -17.00 16.28 3.34
N VAL A 274 -15.74 16.56 3.71
CA VAL A 274 -14.58 16.25 2.87
C VAL A 274 -14.37 14.74 2.80
N ASN A 275 -14.41 14.04 3.94
CA ASN A 275 -14.31 12.58 4.02
C ASN A 275 -15.37 11.92 3.13
N LEU A 276 -16.62 12.38 3.21
CA LEU A 276 -17.71 11.89 2.40
C LEU A 276 -17.49 12.14 0.90
N THR A 277 -17.06 13.35 0.53
CA THR A 277 -16.80 13.71 -0.86
C THR A 277 -15.70 12.82 -1.46
N VAL A 278 -14.57 12.67 -0.75
CA VAL A 278 -13.45 11.83 -1.20
C VAL A 278 -13.87 10.36 -1.30
N SER A 279 -14.70 9.87 -0.37
CA SER A 279 -15.21 8.49 -0.40
C SER A 279 -16.17 8.23 -1.56
N ILE A 280 -17.03 9.19 -1.91
CA ILE A 280 -17.90 9.10 -3.09
C ILE A 280 -17.05 9.07 -4.36
N ILE A 281 -16.02 9.93 -4.47
CA ILE A 281 -15.10 9.94 -5.61
C ILE A 281 -14.39 8.58 -5.73
N ALA A 282 -13.89 8.03 -4.62
CA ALA A 282 -13.26 6.71 -4.60
C ALA A 282 -14.21 5.60 -5.08
N LEU A 283 -15.46 5.61 -4.62
CA LEU A 283 -16.48 4.65 -5.04
C LEU A 283 -16.79 4.76 -6.54
N VAL A 284 -17.07 5.97 -7.03
CA VAL A 284 -17.35 6.22 -8.44
C VAL A 284 -16.18 5.81 -9.32
N ALA A 285 -14.94 6.17 -8.94
CA ALA A 285 -13.74 5.79 -9.68
C ALA A 285 -13.59 4.27 -9.80
N ASN A 286 -13.84 3.52 -8.73
CA ASN A 286 -13.76 2.06 -8.73
C ASN A 286 -14.88 1.40 -9.53
N VAL A 287 -16.11 1.92 -9.44
CA VAL A 287 -17.24 1.45 -10.27
C VAL A 287 -16.97 1.67 -11.75
N LEU A 288 -16.45 2.84 -12.13
CA LEU A 288 -16.10 3.15 -13.52
C LEU A 288 -14.95 2.27 -14.02
N ALA A 289 -13.93 2.04 -13.19
CA ALA A 289 -12.83 1.14 -13.52
C ALA A 289 -13.33 -0.29 -13.78
N LEU A 290 -14.16 -0.82 -12.88
CA LEU A 290 -14.75 -2.16 -13.06
C LEU A 290 -15.63 -2.22 -14.31
N GLY A 291 -16.49 -1.21 -14.53
CA GLY A 291 -17.33 -1.12 -15.71
C GLY A 291 -16.53 -1.14 -17.02
N TYR A 292 -15.41 -0.40 -17.07
CA TYR A 292 -14.51 -0.40 -18.22
C TYR A 292 -13.81 -1.76 -18.44
N ILE A 293 -13.35 -2.39 -17.37
CA ILE A 293 -12.77 -3.75 -17.41
C ILE A 293 -13.78 -4.75 -17.96
N MET A 294 -15.00 -4.75 -17.43
CA MET A 294 -16.07 -5.66 -17.86
C MET A 294 -16.47 -5.42 -19.33
N TYR A 295 -16.53 -4.16 -19.76
CA TYR A 295 -16.78 -3.81 -21.16
C TYR A 295 -15.68 -4.38 -22.08
N ARG A 296 -14.41 -4.18 -21.73
CA ARG A 296 -13.26 -4.71 -22.49
C ARG A 296 -13.24 -6.24 -22.53
N ALA A 297 -13.51 -6.88 -21.40
CA ALA A 297 -13.56 -8.34 -21.28
C ALA A 297 -14.68 -8.93 -22.14
N LYS A 298 -15.88 -8.32 -22.11
CA LYS A 298 -17.00 -8.72 -22.96
C LYS A 298 -16.70 -8.55 -24.45
N LYS A 299 -16.08 -7.43 -24.84
CA LYS A 299 -15.71 -7.16 -26.24
C LYS A 299 -14.68 -8.16 -26.79
N GLN A 300 -13.79 -8.67 -25.93
CA GLN A 300 -12.76 -9.63 -26.29
C GLN A 300 -13.18 -11.09 -26.07
N HIS A 301 -14.37 -11.33 -25.52
CA HIS A 301 -14.85 -12.66 -25.12
C HIS A 301 -13.88 -13.41 -24.20
N VAL A 302 -13.29 -12.70 -23.24
CA VAL A 302 -12.32 -13.25 -22.28
C VAL A 302 -12.85 -13.18 -20.85
N ASN A 303 -12.40 -14.11 -20.01
CA ASN A 303 -12.61 -14.03 -18.57
C ASN A 303 -11.61 -13.03 -17.97
N PRO A 304 -12.06 -11.92 -17.33
CA PRO A 304 -11.17 -10.86 -16.89
C PRO A 304 -10.20 -11.28 -15.78
N TRP A 305 -10.53 -12.29 -15.00
CA TRP A 305 -9.70 -12.72 -13.88
C TRP A 305 -8.64 -13.74 -14.31
N LEU A 306 -8.96 -14.59 -15.28
CA LEU A 306 -8.05 -15.63 -15.77
C LEU A 306 -7.19 -15.18 -16.95
N GLN A 307 -7.67 -14.22 -17.74
CA GLN A 307 -7.04 -13.78 -18.97
C GLN A 307 -6.74 -12.28 -18.93
N GLU A 308 -5.75 -11.86 -19.71
CA GLU A 308 -5.28 -10.47 -19.75
C GLU A 308 -6.22 -9.60 -20.58
N VAL A 309 -6.93 -8.69 -19.92
CA VAL A 309 -7.99 -7.85 -20.53
C VAL A 309 -7.40 -6.66 -21.29
N PHE A 310 -6.21 -6.22 -20.91
CA PHE A 310 -5.57 -5.03 -21.45
C PHE A 310 -4.60 -5.31 -22.60
N LYS A 311 -4.55 -6.55 -23.10
CA LYS A 311 -3.78 -6.90 -24.30
C LYS A 311 -4.11 -5.97 -25.48
N GLY A 312 -3.08 -5.54 -26.21
CA GLY A 312 -3.20 -4.58 -27.31
C GLY A 312 -3.35 -3.12 -26.89
N THR A 313 -3.31 -2.79 -25.59
CA THR A 313 -3.19 -1.40 -25.14
C THR A 313 -1.73 -0.96 -25.05
N ARG A 314 -1.45 0.32 -25.28
CA ARG A 314 -0.08 0.87 -25.23
C ARG A 314 0.65 0.52 -23.93
N ASP A 315 -0.02 0.65 -22.80
CA ASP A 315 0.56 0.40 -21.48
C ASP A 315 0.92 -1.08 -21.27
N TYR A 316 0.04 -1.97 -21.73
CA TYR A 316 0.26 -3.41 -21.69
C TYR A 316 1.44 -3.82 -22.58
N GLU A 317 1.47 -3.35 -23.84
CA GLU A 317 2.53 -3.69 -24.78
C GLU A 317 3.90 -3.17 -24.31
N GLN A 318 3.95 -1.98 -23.70
CA GLN A 318 5.16 -1.45 -23.07
C GLN A 318 5.66 -2.31 -21.90
N ALA A 319 4.74 -2.86 -21.09
CA ALA A 319 5.10 -3.76 -20.00
C ALA A 319 5.62 -5.11 -20.53
N ILE A 320 4.90 -5.73 -21.48
CA ILE A 320 5.28 -7.01 -22.09
C ILE A 320 6.60 -6.91 -22.88
N ALA A 321 6.89 -5.79 -23.55
CA ALA A 321 8.17 -5.62 -24.25
C ALA A 321 9.42 -5.80 -23.34
N ARG A 322 9.23 -5.63 -22.02
CA ARG A 322 10.27 -5.80 -20.99
C ARG A 322 10.38 -7.23 -20.47
N GLN A 323 9.46 -8.13 -20.81
CA GLN A 323 9.45 -9.52 -20.38
C GLN A 323 10.68 -10.27 -20.90
N GLU A 324 11.24 -11.15 -20.06
CA GLU A 324 12.21 -12.17 -20.46
C GLU A 324 11.53 -13.12 -21.47
N VAL A 325 11.92 -13.04 -22.74
CA VAL A 325 11.50 -14.01 -23.75
C VAL A 325 12.24 -15.31 -23.41
N ALA A 326 11.49 -16.39 -23.18
CA ALA A 326 12.09 -17.71 -23.03
C ALA A 326 12.87 -18.01 -24.32
N ALA A 327 14.18 -18.20 -24.18
CA ALA A 327 15.06 -18.62 -25.27
C ALA A 327 14.73 -20.06 -25.70
#